data_AF-A0A8J3VH32-F1
#
_entry.id   AF-A0A8J3VH32-F1
#
_cell.length_a   1.000
_cell.length_b   1.000
_cell.length_c   1.000
_cell.angle_alpha   90.00
_cell.angle_beta   90.00
_cell.angle_gamma   90.00
#
_symmetry.space_group_name_H-M   'P 1'
#
loop_
_entity.id
_entity.type
_entity.pdbx_description
1 polymer ?
#
loop_
_entity_poly.entity_id
_entity_poly.type
_entity_poly.pdbx_seq_one_letter_code
_entity_poly.pdbx_strand_id
1 'polypeptide(L)'
;MVPSWEGSLLAGTVAWRILRASQEGQRMPRMHDTQPLYLLTVECYEFVDDGWPPWVKARLVDADGNTWHFAEKTPMFFDQDEPTGSTPLPVMGNGRCEILQSGLDSQGNEILVVRAEVEAIEDDICEFRVRPEQIAGRWNA
;
A
#
# COMPACT_ATOMS: atom_id res chain seq x y z
N MET A 1 -15.44 -3.07 57.87
CA MET A 1 -14.46 -4.08 57.40
C MET A 1 -14.10 -3.70 55.98
N VAL A 2 -12.89 -3.18 55.75
CA VAL A 2 -12.23 -2.96 54.44
C VAL A 2 -11.19 -4.09 54.29
N PRO A 3 -10.80 -4.54 53.07
CA PRO A 3 -10.00 -3.77 52.08
C PRO A 3 -10.68 -3.74 50.68
N SER A 4 -10.53 -2.69 49.86
CA SER A 4 -9.33 -2.15 49.17
C SER A 4 -8.80 -3.03 48.04
N TRP A 5 -9.14 -2.64 46.81
CA TRP A 5 -8.18 -2.51 45.69
C TRP A 5 -8.79 -1.53 44.66
N GLU A 6 -8.29 -0.31 44.67
CA GLU A 6 -8.28 0.56 43.50
C GLU A 6 -7.09 0.15 42.64
N GLY A 7 -7.33 0.03 41.34
CA GLY A 7 -6.33 -0.32 40.34
C GLY A 7 -6.77 0.23 38.99
N SER A 8 -6.53 1.53 38.82
CA SER A 8 -6.65 2.33 37.61
C SER A 8 -6.09 1.62 36.38
N LEU A 9 -6.86 1.56 35.29
CA LEU A 9 -6.34 1.56 33.93
C LEU A 9 -7.31 2.33 33.02
N LEU A 10 -6.90 3.57 32.74
CA LEU A 10 -7.32 4.34 31.58
C LEU A 10 -6.93 3.55 30.33
N ALA A 11 -7.91 2.94 29.67
CA ALA A 11 -7.78 2.54 28.28
C ALA A 11 -8.79 3.36 27.49
N GLY A 12 -8.29 4.45 26.89
CA GLY A 12 -9.03 5.26 25.94
C GLY A 12 -9.50 4.37 24.80
N THR A 13 -10.76 3.96 24.89
CA THR A 13 -11.44 3.26 23.81
C THR A 13 -11.74 4.31 22.76
N VAL A 14 -10.86 4.46 21.78
CA VAL A 14 -11.23 5.18 20.56
C VAL A 14 -12.05 4.22 19.72
N ALA A 15 -13.35 4.21 20.02
CA ALA A 15 -14.36 3.54 19.21
C ALA A 15 -14.47 4.27 17.87
N TRP A 16 -13.68 3.86 16.88
CA TRP A 16 -13.91 4.33 15.52
C TRP A 16 -15.07 3.56 14.90
N ARG A 17 -16.19 4.26 14.88
CA ARG A 17 -17.44 3.87 14.23
C ARG A 17 -17.18 3.75 12.73
N ILE A 18 -17.07 2.52 12.23
CA ILE A 18 -17.13 2.23 10.79
C ILE A 18 -18.50 2.72 10.31
N LEU A 19 -18.51 3.85 9.62
CA LEU A 19 -19.66 4.25 8.82
C LEU A 19 -19.70 3.32 7.62
N ARG A 20 -20.67 2.39 7.61
CA ARG A 20 -21.11 1.75 6.36
C ARG A 20 -21.63 2.86 5.45
N ALA A 21 -20.86 3.20 4.42
CA ALA A 21 -21.40 3.89 3.26
C ALA A 21 -22.01 2.83 2.34
N SER A 22 -23.29 3.02 2.04
CA SER A 22 -24.10 2.26 1.10
C SER A 22 -23.45 2.22 -0.29
N GLN A 23 -23.60 1.08 -0.97
CA GLN A 23 -23.38 0.98 -2.41
C GLN A 23 -24.24 2.02 -3.14
N GLU A 24 -23.60 2.93 -3.87
CA GLU A 24 -24.19 3.66 -4.99
C GLU A 24 -23.04 4.16 -5.88
N GLY A 25 -22.94 3.59 -7.09
CA GLY A 25 -22.18 4.15 -8.20
C GLY A 25 -20.66 3.99 -8.11
N GLN A 26 -20.14 2.99 -8.82
CA GLN A 26 -18.74 2.84 -9.21
C GLN A 26 -18.24 4.14 -9.87
N ARG A 27 -17.64 5.01 -9.08
CA ARG A 27 -16.89 6.17 -9.52
C ARG A 27 -15.62 6.16 -8.70
N MET A 28 -14.55 5.62 -9.30
CA MET A 28 -13.18 5.78 -8.80
C MET A 28 -13.04 7.19 -8.23
N PRO A 29 -12.68 7.37 -6.94
CA PRO A 29 -12.43 8.71 -6.42
C PRO A 29 -11.37 9.33 -7.33
N ARG A 30 -11.72 10.46 -7.95
CA ARG A 30 -10.79 11.20 -8.81
C ARG A 30 -9.53 11.43 -7.99
N MET A 31 -8.41 10.85 -8.41
CA MET A 31 -7.10 11.39 -8.07
C MET A 31 -7.16 12.88 -8.38
N HIS A 32 -6.77 13.70 -7.41
CA HIS A 32 -6.62 15.11 -7.70
C HIS A 32 -5.37 15.22 -8.58
N ASP A 33 -5.52 15.48 -9.88
CA ASP A 33 -4.43 15.65 -10.88
C ASP A 33 -3.29 16.60 -10.45
N THR A 34 -3.45 17.32 -9.33
CA THR A 34 -2.48 18.24 -8.73
C THR A 34 -1.58 17.62 -7.67
N GLN A 35 -1.85 16.42 -7.16
CA GLN A 35 -1.00 15.77 -6.15
C GLN A 35 0.25 15.16 -6.82
N PRO A 36 1.46 15.37 -6.27
CA PRO A 36 2.66 14.73 -6.81
C PRO A 36 2.58 13.22 -6.59
N LEU A 37 2.93 12.46 -7.63
CA LEU A 37 3.11 11.02 -7.52
C LEU A 37 4.50 10.67 -7.02
N TYR A 38 4.57 9.52 -6.35
CA TYR A 38 5.75 8.91 -5.78
C TYR A 38 5.86 7.47 -6.25
N LEU A 39 7.02 6.87 -5.99
CA LEU A 39 7.33 5.49 -6.33
C LEU A 39 7.34 4.65 -5.05
N LEU A 40 6.35 3.76 -4.92
CA LEU A 40 6.23 2.78 -3.87
C LEU A 40 6.98 1.51 -4.26
N THR A 41 8.00 1.15 -3.50
CA THR A 41 8.79 -0.05 -3.71
C THR A 41 8.02 -1.31 -3.32
N VAL A 42 7.96 -2.27 -4.24
CA VAL A 42 7.29 -3.58 -4.07
C VAL A 42 8.20 -4.71 -4.55
N GLU A 43 7.94 -5.92 -4.09
CA GLU A 43 8.68 -7.11 -4.50
C GLU A 43 7.86 -7.92 -5.51
N CYS A 44 8.30 -7.94 -6.77
CA CYS A 44 7.70 -8.75 -7.83
C CYS A 44 8.20 -10.18 -7.73
N TYR A 45 7.30 -11.14 -7.53
CA TYR A 45 7.64 -12.53 -7.17
C TYR A 45 7.19 -13.58 -8.20
N GLU A 46 6.34 -13.21 -9.15
CA GLU A 46 5.89 -14.11 -10.22
C GLU A 46 5.76 -13.35 -11.54
N PHE A 47 6.33 -13.88 -12.62
CA PHE A 47 6.12 -13.37 -13.98
C PHE A 47 5.01 -14.18 -14.66
N VAL A 48 4.07 -13.50 -15.28
CA VAL A 48 2.90 -14.11 -15.92
C VAL A 48 2.91 -13.74 -17.40
N ASP A 49 3.28 -14.71 -18.23
CA ASP A 49 3.30 -14.61 -19.69
C ASP A 49 1.90 -14.88 -20.29
N ASP A 50 0.92 -14.08 -19.85
CA ASP A 50 -0.47 -14.16 -20.30
C ASP A 50 -0.95 -12.79 -20.82
N GLY A 51 -0.69 -12.56 -22.11
CA GLY A 51 -1.08 -11.35 -22.84
C GLY A 51 0.05 -10.33 -23.06
N TRP A 52 -0.27 -9.23 -23.75
CA TRP A 52 0.68 -8.16 -24.07
C TRP A 52 0.19 -6.79 -23.58
N PRO A 53 0.98 -6.02 -22.80
CA PRO A 53 2.26 -6.43 -22.21
C PRO A 53 2.09 -7.57 -21.18
N PRO A 54 3.15 -8.30 -20.80
CA PRO A 54 3.06 -9.33 -19.77
C PRO A 54 2.73 -8.72 -18.40
N TRP A 55 2.42 -9.56 -17.41
CA TRP A 55 2.10 -9.14 -16.05
C TRP A 55 3.13 -9.67 -15.06
N VAL A 56 3.16 -9.08 -13.88
CA VAL A 56 3.81 -9.64 -12.70
C VAL A 56 2.86 -9.65 -11.52
N LYS A 57 3.02 -10.63 -10.63
CA LYS A 57 2.51 -10.53 -9.27
C LYS A 57 3.55 -9.89 -8.38
N ALA A 58 3.11 -8.94 -7.56
CA ALA A 58 3.94 -8.23 -6.62
C ALA A 58 3.37 -8.31 -5.21
N ARG A 59 4.23 -8.11 -4.21
CA ARG A 59 3.82 -7.98 -2.81
C ARG A 59 4.40 -6.74 -2.15
N LEU A 60 3.62 -6.18 -1.24
CA LEU A 60 4.01 -5.13 -0.30
C LEU A 60 3.83 -5.66 1.11
N VAL A 61 4.84 -5.48 1.96
CA VAL A 61 4.68 -5.61 3.41
C VAL A 61 4.50 -4.21 3.96
N ASP A 62 3.35 -3.95 4.58
CA ASP A 62 3.03 -2.63 5.12
C ASP A 62 3.71 -2.40 6.50
N ALA A 63 3.58 -1.19 7.04
CA ALA A 63 4.18 -0.81 8.31
C ALA A 63 3.62 -1.57 9.52
N ASP A 64 2.41 -2.14 9.39
CA ASP A 64 1.75 -2.98 10.40
C ASP A 64 2.13 -4.46 10.26
N GLY A 65 2.88 -4.83 9.22
CA GLY A 65 3.32 -6.20 8.93
C GLY A 65 2.35 -7.02 8.10
N ASN A 66 1.29 -6.42 7.55
CA ASN A 66 0.38 -7.12 6.64
C ASN A 66 1.04 -7.27 5.27
N THR A 67 0.81 -8.41 4.62
CA THR A 67 1.25 -8.66 3.25
C THR A 67 0.10 -8.43 2.29
N TRP A 68 0.33 -7.58 1.30
CA TRP A 68 -0.62 -7.22 0.26
C TRP A 68 -0.13 -7.72 -1.09
N HIS A 69 -1.05 -8.22 -1.93
CA HIS A 69 -0.72 -8.77 -3.24
C HIS A 69 -1.36 -7.99 -4.38
N PHE A 70 -0.58 -7.76 -5.43
CA PHE A 70 -0.97 -7.05 -6.64
C PHE A 70 -0.70 -7.92 -7.85
N ALA A 71 -1.48 -7.76 -8.90
CA ALA A 71 -1.17 -8.27 -10.22
C ALA A 71 -1.34 -7.11 -11.20
N GLU A 72 -0.26 -6.70 -11.86
CA GLU A 72 -0.31 -5.59 -12.81
C GLU A 72 0.67 -5.82 -13.96
N LYS A 73 0.42 -5.15 -15.10
CA LYS A 73 1.30 -5.14 -16.27
C LYS A 73 2.72 -4.74 -15.89
N THR A 74 3.72 -5.40 -16.48
CA THR A 74 5.14 -5.11 -16.21
C THR A 74 5.52 -3.63 -16.31
N PRO A 75 5.05 -2.84 -17.29
CA PRO A 75 5.45 -1.43 -17.40
C PRO A 75 4.92 -0.54 -16.27
N MET A 76 4.02 -1.03 -15.43
CA MET A 76 3.53 -0.29 -14.26
C MET A 76 4.50 -0.34 -13.06
N PHE A 77 5.43 -1.31 -13.05
CA PHE A 77 6.43 -1.46 -11.99
C PHE A 77 7.86 -1.18 -12.46
N PHE A 78 8.12 -1.22 -13.77
CA PHE A 78 9.44 -1.16 -14.36
C PHE A 78 9.44 -0.16 -15.52
N ASP A 79 10.33 0.84 -15.46
CA ASP A 79 10.57 1.79 -16.56
C ASP A 79 11.60 1.23 -17.57
N GLN A 80 12.58 0.49 -17.05
CA GLN A 80 13.64 -0.19 -17.81
C GLN A 80 13.90 -1.56 -17.16
N ASP A 81 14.56 -2.45 -17.89
CA ASP A 81 14.94 -3.79 -17.42
C ASP A 81 13.75 -4.65 -16.94
N GLU A 82 12.65 -4.63 -17.71
CA GLU A 82 11.46 -5.43 -17.41
C GLU A 82 11.81 -6.92 -17.26
N PRO A 83 11.23 -7.60 -16.24
CA PRO A 83 11.41 -9.04 -16.08
C PRO A 83 10.83 -9.78 -17.29
N THR A 84 11.47 -10.90 -17.63
CA THR A 84 11.02 -11.83 -18.65
C THR A 84 10.79 -13.20 -18.04
N GLY A 85 10.29 -14.16 -18.82
CA GLY A 85 10.09 -15.54 -18.34
C GLY A 85 11.36 -16.27 -17.88
N SER A 86 12.56 -15.72 -18.14
CA SER A 86 13.83 -16.28 -17.65
C SER A 86 14.45 -15.46 -16.50
N THR A 87 13.86 -14.34 -16.10
CA THR A 87 14.37 -13.51 -15.01
C THR A 87 14.25 -14.26 -13.66
N PRO A 88 15.33 -14.40 -12.89
CA PRO A 88 15.26 -14.94 -11.54
C PRO A 88 14.44 -14.01 -10.63
N LEU A 89 13.42 -14.55 -9.96
CA LEU A 89 12.54 -13.82 -9.05
C LEU A 89 12.81 -14.24 -7.59
N PRO A 90 12.56 -13.37 -6.60
CA PRO A 90 11.93 -12.05 -6.73
C PRO A 90 12.87 -10.93 -7.21
N VAL A 91 12.30 -9.87 -7.77
CA VAL A 91 12.99 -8.61 -8.10
C VAL A 91 12.21 -7.41 -7.55
N MET A 92 12.90 -6.30 -7.30
CA MET A 92 12.26 -5.07 -6.82
C MET A 92 11.67 -4.28 -7.99
N GLY A 93 10.42 -3.84 -7.85
CA GLY A 93 9.75 -2.92 -8.76
C GLY A 93 9.22 -1.69 -8.01
N ASN A 94 8.74 -0.70 -8.75
CA ASN A 94 8.19 0.53 -8.18
C ASN A 94 6.82 0.85 -8.78
N GLY A 95 5.76 0.72 -7.98
CA GLY A 95 4.41 1.16 -8.36
C GLY A 95 4.23 2.64 -8.09
N ARG A 96 3.38 3.31 -8.86
CA ARG A 96 3.05 4.73 -8.60
C ARG A 96 2.11 4.83 -7.40
N CYS A 97 2.29 5.87 -6.58
CA CYS A 97 1.41 6.14 -5.45
C CYS A 97 1.27 7.64 -5.15
N GLU A 98 0.18 8.01 -4.49
CA GLU A 98 0.01 9.31 -3.82
C GLU A 98 0.34 9.16 -2.33
N ILE A 99 1.03 10.13 -1.74
CA ILE A 99 1.13 10.23 -0.28
C ILE A 99 -0.07 11.05 0.21
N LEU A 100 -0.99 10.41 0.94
CA LEU A 100 -2.20 11.04 1.47
C LEU A 100 -1.93 11.77 2.79
N GLN A 101 -1.09 11.18 3.64
CA GLN A 101 -0.79 11.70 4.98
C GLN A 101 0.57 11.20 5.47
N SER A 102 1.24 11.99 6.31
CA SER A 102 2.38 11.56 7.13
C SER A 102 2.04 11.65 8.62
N GLY A 103 2.72 10.84 9.44
CA GLY A 103 2.52 10.82 10.89
C GLY A 103 3.50 9.91 11.61
N LEU A 104 3.21 9.65 12.88
CA LEU A 104 3.95 8.68 13.70
C LEU A 104 3.02 7.55 14.13
N ASP A 105 3.55 6.32 14.22
CA ASP A 105 2.85 5.20 14.84
C ASP A 105 2.87 5.27 16.38
N SER A 106 2.26 4.28 17.04
CA SER A 106 2.22 4.19 18.51
C SER A 106 3.58 4.05 19.20
N GLN A 107 4.62 3.70 18.44
CA GLN A 107 5.99 3.54 18.92
C GLN A 107 6.87 4.76 18.57
N GLY A 108 6.32 5.76 17.90
CA GLY A 108 7.03 6.96 17.46
C GLY A 108 7.80 6.80 16.15
N ASN A 109 7.57 5.74 15.38
CA ASN A 109 8.17 5.58 14.05
C ASN A 109 7.38 6.38 13.01
N GLU A 110 8.09 6.97 12.04
CA GLU A 110 7.44 7.66 10.93
C GLU A 110 6.66 6.68 10.04
N ILE A 111 5.43 7.07 9.70
CA ILE A 111 4.54 6.35 8.80
C ILE A 111 3.95 7.30 7.77
N LEU A 112 3.71 6.76 6.57
CA LEU A 112 2.99 7.41 5.49
C LEU A 112 1.74 6.61 5.18
N VAL A 113 0.62 7.29 4.98
CA VAL A 113 -0.57 6.69 4.36
C VAL A 113 -0.48 6.99 2.88
N VAL A 114 -0.44 5.95 2.06
CA VAL A 114 -0.32 6.08 0.61
C VAL A 114 -1.51 5.45 -0.08
N ARG A 115 -1.86 5.97 -1.27
CA ARG A 115 -2.75 5.30 -2.21
C ARG A 115 -1.95 4.85 -3.42
N ALA A 116 -1.90 3.55 -3.69
CA ALA A 116 -1.18 3.01 -4.83
C ALA A 116 -2.07 2.95 -6.09
N GLU A 117 -1.48 3.24 -7.26
CA GLU A 117 -2.09 3.04 -8.58
C GLU A 117 -1.82 1.62 -9.08
N VAL A 118 -2.36 0.63 -8.37
CA VAL A 118 -2.25 -0.79 -8.73
C VAL A 118 -3.58 -1.48 -8.45
N GLU A 119 -3.91 -2.49 -9.25
CA GLU A 119 -5.03 -3.38 -8.96
C GLU A 119 -4.62 -4.41 -7.89
N ALA A 120 -5.30 -4.35 -6.74
CA ALA A 120 -5.16 -5.34 -5.67
C ALA A 120 -5.91 -6.63 -6.04
N ILE A 121 -5.34 -7.78 -5.67
CA ILE A 121 -5.92 -9.08 -6.07
C ILE A 121 -7.15 -9.45 -5.23
N GLU A 122 -7.18 -9.09 -3.95
CA GLU A 122 -8.11 -9.71 -2.99
C GLU A 122 -9.31 -8.84 -2.60
N ASP A 123 -9.13 -7.52 -2.41
CA ASP A 123 -10.15 -6.68 -1.74
C ASP A 123 -10.32 -5.26 -2.32
N ASP A 124 -9.81 -4.97 -3.52
CA ASP A 124 -9.76 -3.60 -4.11
C ASP A 124 -9.11 -2.54 -3.18
N ILE A 125 -8.35 -2.98 -2.17
CA ILE A 125 -7.64 -2.11 -1.24
C ILE A 125 -6.46 -1.48 -1.97
N CYS A 126 -6.46 -0.16 -2.08
CA CYS A 126 -5.38 0.62 -2.67
C CYS A 126 -4.69 1.55 -1.67
N GLU A 127 -5.09 1.55 -0.39
CA GLU A 127 -4.51 2.41 0.65
C GLU A 127 -3.70 1.61 1.67
N PHE A 128 -2.45 2.04 1.90
CA PHE A 128 -1.50 1.31 2.74
C PHE A 128 -0.77 2.26 3.69
N ARG A 129 -0.45 1.74 4.88
CA ARG A 129 0.47 2.40 5.81
C ARG A 129 1.87 1.89 5.51
N VAL A 130 2.78 2.76 5.07
CA VAL A 130 4.14 2.37 4.70
C VAL A 130 5.16 3.19 5.47
N ARG A 131 6.39 2.70 5.54
CA ARG A 131 7.52 3.45 6.09
C ARG A 131 8.14 4.34 5.01
N PRO A 132 8.76 5.48 5.38
CA PRO A 132 9.39 6.38 4.42
C PRO A 132 10.42 5.71 3.51
N GLU A 133 11.18 4.73 4.01
CA GLU A 133 12.16 3.97 3.23
C GLU A 133 11.56 3.11 2.11
N GLN A 134 10.24 2.91 2.11
CA GLN A 134 9.53 2.21 1.04
C GLN A 134 9.17 3.14 -0.13
N ILE A 135 9.46 4.45 -0.02
CA ILE A 135 9.28 5.42 -1.10
C ILE A 135 10.61 5.66 -1.79
N ALA A 136 10.77 5.13 -3.00
CA ALA A 136 12.00 5.25 -3.80
C ALA A 136 12.28 6.68 -4.28
N GLY A 137 11.24 7.52 -4.35
CA GLY A 137 11.36 8.92 -4.73
C GLY A 137 10.08 9.48 -5.32
N ARG A 138 10.19 10.71 -5.82
CA ARG A 138 9.11 11.37 -6.57
C ARG A 138 9.09 10.82 -8.00
N TRP A 139 7.91 10.50 -8.51
CA TRP A 139 7.73 10.16 -9.92
C TRP A 139 7.82 11.43 -10.76
N ASN A 140 8.66 11.41 -11.78
CA ASN A 140 8.76 12.48 -12.78
C ASN A 140 8.21 11.90 -14.08
N ALA A 141 7.13 12.51 -14.59
CA ALA A 141 6.52 12.15 -15.86
C ALA A 141 7.40 12.54 -17.07
#